data_AF-A0A950J6A6-F1
#
_entry.id   AF-A0A950J6A6-F1
#
_cell.length_a   1.000
_cell.length_b   1.000
_cell.length_c   1.000
_cell.angle_alpha   90.00
_cell.angle_beta   90.00
_cell.angle_gamma   90.00
#
_symmetry.space_group_name_H-M   'P 1'
#
loop_
_entity.id
_entity.type
_entity.pdbx_description
1 polymer ?
#
loop_
_entity_poly.entity_id
_entity_poly.type
_entity_poly.pdbx_seq_one_letter_code
_entity_poly.pdbx_strand_id
1 'polypeptide(L)'
;MLLVQSSSRVAASVDIAGRIVDRDSGAPIAGAAIEARESSVGEILSTATSDRRGRYVLSLPERVKALIVVTFESGAYAAFHGLFDPDMSQSFERRIALSRLTNDEAAWLQRVNLDREAM
;
A
#
# COMPACT_ATOMS: atom_id res chain seq x y z
N MET A 1 23.64 21.93 -35.93
CA MET A 1 22.52 21.00 -35.71
C MET A 1 22.80 20.28 -34.39
N LEU A 2 22.11 20.66 -33.30
CA LEU A 2 22.30 20.07 -31.97
C LEU A 2 21.32 18.91 -31.83
N LEU A 3 21.82 17.69 -31.68
CA LEU A 3 20.98 16.54 -31.34
C LEU A 3 20.58 16.70 -29.86
N VAL A 4 19.32 17.06 -29.61
CA VAL A 4 18.70 16.79 -28.30
C VAL A 4 18.62 15.27 -28.19
N GLN A 5 19.53 14.67 -27.43
CA GLN A 5 19.35 13.29 -27.01
C GLN A 5 18.25 13.30 -25.95
N SER A 6 17.01 13.11 -26.39
CA SER A 6 15.92 12.67 -25.51
C SER A 6 16.29 11.29 -25.00
N SER A 7 17.14 11.23 -23.97
CA SER A 7 17.33 10.01 -23.19
C SER A 7 16.03 9.79 -22.43
N SER A 8 15.06 9.14 -23.06
CA SER A 8 14.00 8.46 -22.33
C SER A 8 14.67 7.35 -21.54
N ARG A 9 15.19 7.68 -20.35
CA ARG A 9 15.45 6.66 -19.35
C ARG A 9 14.09 6.02 -19.07
N VAL A 10 13.88 4.82 -19.58
CA VAL A 10 12.89 3.92 -18.97
C VAL A 10 13.30 3.86 -17.50
N ALA A 11 12.50 4.44 -16.61
CA ALA A 11 12.74 4.29 -15.19
C ALA A 11 12.71 2.78 -14.92
N ALA A 12 13.81 2.25 -14.39
CA ALA A 12 13.81 0.88 -13.94
C ALA A 12 12.77 0.74 -12.82
N SER A 13 12.06 -0.39 -12.78
CA SER A 13 10.98 -0.64 -11.83
C SER A 13 11.26 -1.89 -11.03
N VAL A 14 10.82 -1.89 -9.77
CA VAL A 14 10.90 -3.03 -8.86
C VAL A 14 9.50 -3.55 -8.54
N ASP A 15 9.35 -4.87 -8.50
CA ASP A 15 8.08 -5.50 -8.11
C ASP A 15 8.09 -5.87 -6.63
N ILE A 16 7.04 -5.47 -5.94
CA ILE A 16 6.72 -5.90 -4.59
C ILE A 16 5.55 -6.87 -4.68
N ALA A 17 5.85 -8.16 -4.57
CA ALA A 17 4.84 -9.20 -4.48
C ALA A 17 4.54 -9.53 -3.03
N GLY A 18 3.39 -10.14 -2.74
CA GLY A 18 3.10 -10.50 -1.37
C GLY A 18 1.76 -11.13 -1.11
N ARG A 19 1.46 -11.30 0.18
CA ARG A 19 0.14 -11.73 0.67
C ARG A 19 -0.37 -10.84 1.80
N ILE A 20 -1.66 -10.51 1.72
CA ILE A 20 -2.42 -9.87 2.78
C ILE A 20 -3.20 -10.95 3.52
N VAL A 21 -3.00 -11.00 4.84
CA VAL A 21 -3.65 -11.96 5.72
C VAL A 21 -4.25 -11.28 6.93
N ASP A 22 -5.28 -11.89 7.49
CA ASP A 22 -5.80 -11.59 8.82
C ASP A 22 -4.74 -11.97 9.85
N ARG A 23 -4.46 -11.05 10.78
CA ARG A 23 -3.36 -11.20 11.75
C ARG A 23 -3.58 -12.38 12.70
N ASP A 24 -4.83 -12.63 13.09
CA ASP A 24 -5.16 -13.58 14.15
C ASP A 24 -5.34 -15.00 13.60
N SER A 25 -6.10 -15.12 12.52
CA SER A 25 -6.42 -16.41 11.89
C SER A 25 -5.39 -16.83 10.84
N GLY A 26 -4.60 -15.89 10.31
CA GLY A 26 -3.72 -16.13 9.16
C GLY A 26 -4.47 -16.35 7.84
N ALA A 27 -5.80 -16.20 7.82
CA ALA A 27 -6.62 -16.36 6.63
C ALA A 27 -6.28 -15.28 5.58
N PRO A 28 -6.31 -15.60 4.27
CA PRO A 28 -6.08 -14.60 3.23
C PRO A 28 -7.20 -13.55 3.22
N ILE A 29 -6.83 -12.29 3.07
CA ILE A 29 -7.77 -11.19 2.88
C ILE A 29 -7.81 -10.87 1.39
N ALA A 30 -8.96 -11.10 0.76
CA ALA A 30 -9.21 -10.78 -0.64
C ALA A 30 -9.92 -9.42 -0.74
N GLY A 31 -9.59 -8.61 -1.75
CA GLY A 31 -10.23 -7.32 -1.99
C GLY A 31 -9.67 -6.16 -1.17
N ALA A 32 -8.58 -6.35 -0.41
CA ALA A 32 -7.85 -5.24 0.18
C ALA A 32 -7.21 -4.39 -0.92
N ALA A 33 -7.46 -3.08 -0.84
CA ALA A 33 -6.90 -2.07 -1.71
C ALA A 33 -5.51 -1.70 -1.18
N ILE A 34 -4.54 -1.69 -2.08
CA ILE A 34 -3.16 -1.31 -1.79
C ILE A 34 -2.83 -0.11 -2.63
N GLU A 35 -2.27 0.90 -1.99
CA GLU A 35 -1.77 2.09 -2.65
C GLU A 35 -0.34 2.35 -2.23
N ALA A 36 0.54 2.49 -3.21
CA ALA A 36 1.89 2.96 -3.00
C ALA A 36 1.96 4.43 -3.43
N ARG A 37 2.24 5.31 -2.47
CA ARG A 37 2.40 6.74 -2.69
C ARG A 37 3.86 7.12 -2.54
N GLU A 38 4.37 8.07 -3.32
CA GLU A 38 5.66 8.66 -3.03
C GLU A 38 5.64 9.31 -1.65
N SER A 39 6.58 8.96 -0.77
CA SER A 39 6.51 9.37 0.63
C SER A 39 6.66 10.88 0.84
N SER A 40 7.32 11.57 -0.11
CA SER A 40 7.67 12.99 0.02
C SER A 40 6.56 13.92 -0.45
N VAL A 41 5.88 13.56 -1.54
CA VAL A 41 4.88 14.42 -2.22
C VAL A 41 3.47 13.81 -2.24
N GLY A 42 3.33 12.53 -1.88
CA GLY A 42 2.03 11.85 -1.79
C GLY A 42 1.44 11.39 -3.13
N GLU A 43 2.18 11.53 -4.24
CA GLU A 43 1.77 11.09 -5.57
C GLU A 43 1.57 9.58 -5.61
N ILE A 44 0.52 9.11 -6.28
CA ILE A 44 0.23 7.69 -6.44
C ILE A 44 1.21 7.09 -7.45
N LEU A 45 2.09 6.21 -6.99
CA LEU A 45 3.06 5.51 -7.84
C LEU A 45 2.47 4.23 -8.44
N SER A 46 1.66 3.50 -7.65
CA SER A 46 1.05 2.24 -8.06
C SER A 46 -0.12 1.86 -7.17
N THR A 47 -1.05 1.08 -7.69
CA THR A 47 -2.18 0.52 -6.96
C THR A 47 -2.34 -0.96 -7.26
N ALA A 48 -2.88 -1.70 -6.30
CA ALA A 48 -3.23 -3.10 -6.46
C ALA A 48 -4.44 -3.46 -5.61
N THR A 49 -5.09 -4.56 -5.97
CA THR A 49 -6.13 -5.19 -5.15
C THR A 49 -5.75 -6.64 -4.91
N SER A 50 -5.81 -7.07 -3.66
CA SER A 50 -5.49 -8.47 -3.31
C SER A 50 -6.49 -9.46 -3.89
N ASP A 51 -5.96 -10.57 -4.44
CA ASP A 51 -6.79 -11.64 -5.03
C ASP A 51 -7.46 -12.53 -3.97
N ARG A 52 -8.22 -13.55 -4.42
CA ARG A 52 -8.90 -14.52 -3.52
C ARG A 52 -7.96 -15.31 -2.59
N ARG A 53 -6.66 -15.32 -2.88
CA ARG A 53 -5.60 -15.95 -2.07
C ARG A 53 -4.80 -14.90 -1.28
N GLY A 54 -5.29 -13.67 -1.24
CA GLY A 54 -4.67 -12.52 -0.60
C GLY A 54 -3.44 -12.00 -1.33
N ARG A 55 -3.14 -12.47 -2.55
CA ARG A 55 -1.89 -12.10 -3.24
C ARG A 55 -2.00 -10.73 -3.88
N TYR A 56 -0.91 -9.97 -3.86
CA TYR A 56 -0.80 -8.69 -4.53
C TYR A 56 0.56 -8.56 -5.23
N VAL A 57 0.64 -7.67 -6.22
CA VAL A 57 1.87 -7.22 -6.85
C VAL A 57 1.77 -5.72 -7.08
N LEU A 58 2.79 -4.96 -6.68
CA LEU A 58 2.96 -3.55 -7.01
C LEU A 58 4.24 -3.39 -7.83
N SER A 59 4.18 -2.64 -8.92
CA SER A 59 5.36 -2.25 -9.68
C SER A 59 5.68 -0.78 -9.38
N LEU A 60 6.83 -0.52 -8.75
CA LEU A 60 7.25 0.82 -8.32
C LEU A 60 8.48 1.29 -9.09
N PRO A 61 8.65 2.59 -9.32
CA PRO A 61 9.92 3.12 -9.80
C PRO A 61 11.06 2.80 -8.81
N GLU A 62 12.20 2.34 -9.32
CA GLU A 62 13.40 2.23 -8.50
C GLU A 62 13.80 3.59 -7.92
N ARG A 63 14.45 3.59 -6.76
CA ARG A 63 15.00 4.79 -6.10
C ARG A 63 13.94 5.82 -5.64
N VAL A 64 12.65 5.50 -5.70
CA VAL A 64 11.57 6.32 -5.14
C VAL A 64 11.03 5.70 -3.86
N LYS A 65 11.14 6.42 -2.74
CA LYS A 65 10.62 5.96 -1.44
C LYS A 65 9.10 5.99 -1.47
N ALA A 66 8.48 4.87 -1.11
CA ALA A 66 7.03 4.74 -1.11
C ALA A 66 6.47 4.60 0.31
N LEU A 67 5.36 5.28 0.59
CA LEU A 67 4.44 4.93 1.65
C LEU A 67 3.41 3.94 1.08
N ILE A 68 3.41 2.72 1.57
CA ILE A 68 2.40 1.71 1.24
C ILE A 68 1.27 1.82 2.25
N VAL A 69 0.07 2.09 1.74
CA VAL A 69 -1.19 2.11 2.48
C VAL A 69 -2.01 0.91 2.03
N VAL A 70 -2.47 0.12 2.98
CA VAL A 70 -3.43 -0.98 2.72
C VAL A 70 -4.69 -0.71 3.50
N THR A 71 -5.81 -0.69 2.78
CA THR A 71 -7.15 -0.52 3.34
C THR A 71 -8.06 -1.64 2.89
N PHE A 72 -9.15 -1.83 3.63
CA PHE A 72 -10.21 -2.74 3.26
C PHE A 72 -11.52 -1.97 3.26
N GLU A 73 -12.22 -1.96 2.12
CA GLU A 73 -13.40 -1.09 1.91
C GLU A 73 -14.50 -1.30 2.96
N SER A 74 -14.63 -2.51 3.52
CA SER A 74 -15.64 -2.79 4.55
C SER A 74 -15.32 -2.14 5.90
N GLY A 75 -14.14 -1.55 6.09
CA GLY A 75 -13.70 -1.00 7.37
C GLY A 75 -13.47 -2.05 8.47
N ALA A 76 -13.52 -3.34 8.14
CA ALA A 76 -13.38 -4.41 9.13
C ALA A 76 -11.95 -4.58 9.65
N TYR A 77 -10.96 -3.96 8.99
CA TYR A 77 -9.55 -4.06 9.31
C TYR A 77 -8.95 -2.68 9.50
N ALA A 78 -8.00 -2.58 10.43
CA ALA A 78 -7.19 -1.38 10.60
C ALA A 78 -6.34 -1.17 9.34
N ALA A 79 -6.23 0.09 8.91
CA ALA A 79 -5.34 0.44 7.82
C ALA A 79 -3.88 0.11 8.20
N PHE A 80 -3.13 -0.44 7.27
CA PHE A 80 -1.69 -0.63 7.42
C PHE A 80 -0.96 0.48 6.67
N HIS A 81 0.02 1.10 7.35
CA HIS A 81 0.93 2.08 6.76
C HIS A 81 2.37 1.59 6.93
N GLY A 82 3.11 1.50 5.83
CA GLY A 82 4.51 1.07 5.85
C GLY A 82 5.36 1.92 4.92
N LEU A 83 6.42 2.52 5.45
CA LEU A 83 7.45 3.13 4.61
C LEU A 83 8.28 2.05 3.92
N PHE A 84 8.60 2.31 2.67
CA PHE A 84 9.30 1.41 1.78
C PHE A 84 10.46 2.15 1.13
N ASP A 85 11.68 1.81 1.54
CA ASP A 85 12.90 2.51 1.12
C ASP A 85 13.47 1.95 -0.18
N PRO A 86 14.00 2.80 -1.06
CA PRO A 86 14.19 2.44 -2.45
C PRO A 86 15.64 2.09 -2.84
N ASP A 87 16.50 1.80 -1.86
CA ASP A 87 17.71 1.00 -2.10
C ASP A 87 17.36 -0.43 -2.57
N MET A 88 16.07 -0.75 -2.64
CA MET A 88 15.51 -1.94 -3.29
C MET A 88 15.79 -1.89 -4.79
N SER A 89 16.92 -2.46 -5.20
CA SER A 89 17.25 -2.74 -6.60
C SER A 89 16.72 -4.11 -7.05
N GLN A 90 15.96 -4.80 -6.20
CA GLN A 90 15.50 -6.17 -6.44
C GLN A 90 14.07 -6.37 -5.96
N SER A 91 13.29 -7.06 -6.78
CA SER A 91 11.94 -7.49 -6.42
C SER A 91 11.99 -8.45 -5.23
N PHE A 92 10.99 -8.38 -4.36
CA PHE A 92 10.93 -9.23 -3.17
C PHE A 92 9.48 -9.49 -2.76
N GLU A 93 9.32 -10.48 -1.88
CA GLU A 93 8.01 -10.84 -1.31
C GLU A 93 7.81 -10.23 0.08
N ARG A 94 6.61 -9.72 0.36
CA ARG A 94 6.23 -9.23 1.69
C ARG A 94 4.87 -9.74 2.13
N ARG A 95 4.81 -10.16 3.39
CA ARG A 95 3.54 -10.47 4.05
C ARG A 95 3.06 -9.23 4.80
N ILE A 96 1.80 -8.85 4.58
CA ILE A 96 1.11 -7.81 5.34
C ILE A 96 0.02 -8.49 6.16
N ALA A 97 0.06 -8.30 7.48
CA ALA A 97 -0.94 -8.84 8.39
C ALA A 97 -1.81 -7.69 8.91
N LEU A 98 -3.10 -7.70 8.60
CA LEU A 98 -4.04 -6.68 9.05
C LEU A 98 -4.72 -7.13 10.34
N SER A 99 -4.83 -6.22 11.30
CA SER A 99 -5.60 -6.44 12.52
C SER A 99 -7.07 -6.14 12.26
N ARG A 100 -7.96 -7.00 12.73
CA ARG A 100 -9.41 -6.75 12.66
C ARG A 100 -9.77 -5.64 13.63
N LEU A 101 -10.59 -4.69 13.19
CA LEU A 101 -11.17 -3.71 14.11
C LEU A 101 -12.27 -4.41 14.88
N THR A 102 -12.16 -4.42 16.21
CA THR A 102 -13.27 -4.83 17.06
C THR A 102 -14.38 -3.77 17.01
N ASN A 103 -15.63 -4.14 17.31
CA ASN A 103 -16.75 -3.19 17.30
C ASN A 103 -16.48 -1.97 18.21
N ASP A 104 -15.76 -2.18 19.32
CA ASP A 104 -15.39 -1.10 20.24
C ASP A 104 -14.35 -0.13 19.65
N GLU A 105 -13.34 -0.64 18.94
CA GLU A 105 -12.31 0.20 18.27
C GLU A 105 -12.86 0.91 17.04
N ALA A 106 -13.68 0.23 16.24
CA ALA A 106 -14.32 0.82 15.07
C ALA A 106 -15.24 1.98 15.48
N ALA A 107 -16.04 1.80 16.56
CA ALA A 107 -16.92 2.84 17.08
C ALA A 107 -16.13 4.05 17.62
N TRP A 108 -14.98 3.83 18.26
CA TRP A 108 -14.14 4.92 18.77
C TRP A 108 -13.51 5.74 17.63
N LEU A 109 -12.98 5.08 16.60
CA LEU A 109 -12.39 5.77 15.45
C LEU A 109 -13.43 6.55 14.65
N GLN A 110 -14.64 6.02 14.49
CA GLN A 110 -15.71 6.70 13.76
C GLN A 110 -16.17 7.98 14.47
N ARG A 111 -16.23 7.97 15.81
CA ARG A 111 -16.63 9.14 16.60
C ARG A 111 -15.56 10.24 16.57
N VAL A 112 -14.29 9.88 16.72
CA VAL A 112 -13.17 10.83 16.62
C VAL A 112 -13.10 11.51 15.25
N ASN A 113 -13.45 10.79 14.16
CA ASN A 113 -13.44 11.38 12.83
C ASN A 113 -14.62 12.34 12.59
N LEU A 114 -15.81 12.03 13.13
CA LEU A 114 -16.97 12.93 13.03
C LEU A 114 -16.78 14.23 13.83
N ASP A 115 -16.12 14.16 14.99
CA ASP A 115 -15.84 15.33 15.83
C ASP A 115 -14.79 16.28 15.21
N ARG A 116 -13.96 15.78 14.27
CA ARG A 116 -12.95 16.59 13.56
C ARG A 116 -13.49 17.34 12.34
N GLU A 117 -14.60 16.88 11.76
CA GLU A 117 -15.25 17.52 10.60
C GLU A 117 -16.27 18.59 11.03
N ALA A 118 -16.59 18.66 12.33
CA ALA A 118 -17.57 19.59 12.91
C ALA A 118 -16.94 20.86 13.51
N MET A 119 -15.64 21.12 13.28
CA MET A 119 -14.91 22.26 13.84
C MET A 119 -14.31 23.16 12.77
#